data_AF-A0A7X7RRT3-F1
#
_entry.id   AF-A0A7X7RRT3-F1
#
_cell.length_a   1.000
_cell.length_b   1.000
_cell.length_c   1.000
_cell.angle_alpha   90.00
_cell.angle_beta   90.00
_cell.angle_gamma   90.00
#
_symmetry.space_group_name_H-M   'P 1'
#
loop_
_entity.id
_entity.type
_entity.pdbx_description
1 polymer ?
#
loop_
_entity_poly.entity_id
_entity_poly.type
_entity_poly.pdbx_seq_one_letter_code
_entity_poly.pdbx_strand_id
1 'polypeptide(L)'
;MKLIRFSPASFIHFGTTKELLSLMTVDMQNYRFLDWSSIVNSNYHGEKFAVYNSYIDKYAVIGKNCYIEDSNILESVVVGEDSIISGITLRNVSVPEKIVLHGLKLKDERYVCRMYRVGDNPKECRWMNKELDEPLWTKPLFKICESMEDAVKATLAYDSDGELISLKDSFEAADVTAILPWQNKLNDKVIAETILESIDNRLSADEVIKLYPNGVSERVKRYLLFEADKLNENNLEEFSRKIRIYYYGSKLIDNDNLSNKCFDTICDSVLATQ
;
A
#
# COMPACT_ATOMS: atom_id res chain seq x y z
N MET A 1 20.93 19.38 2.08
CA MET A 1 20.83 17.93 2.37
C MET A 1 19.40 17.67 2.84
N LYS A 2 18.53 17.09 2.00
CA LYS A 2 17.15 16.75 2.40
C LYS A 2 17.19 15.39 3.09
N LEU A 3 16.66 15.29 4.31
CA LEU A 3 16.48 14.00 5.00
C LEU A 3 15.57 13.13 4.14
N ILE A 4 16.05 11.94 3.78
CA ILE A 4 15.19 10.88 3.26
C ILE A 4 14.27 10.47 4.43
N ARG A 5 12.95 10.56 4.24
CA ARG A 5 11.98 10.15 5.26
C ARG A 5 11.96 8.63 5.31
N PHE A 6 12.59 8.07 6.33
CA PHE A 6 12.64 6.63 6.56
C PHE A 6 11.54 6.20 7.54
N SER A 7 10.97 5.01 7.33
CA SER A 7 10.16 4.37 8.37
C SER A 7 11.08 3.93 9.52
N PRO A 8 10.78 4.28 10.77
CA PRO A 8 11.52 3.78 11.93
C PRO A 8 11.57 2.25 12.03
N ALA A 9 10.54 1.59 11.48
CA ALA A 9 10.44 0.14 11.40
C ALA A 9 11.67 -0.51 10.71
N SER A 10 12.33 0.22 9.80
CA SER A 10 13.47 -0.28 9.04
C SER A 10 14.82 -0.22 9.77
N PHE A 11 14.89 0.45 10.93
CA PHE A 11 16.17 0.76 11.62
C PHE A 11 16.22 0.34 13.09
N ILE A 12 15.08 0.04 13.70
CA ILE A 12 15.02 -0.45 15.08
C ILE A 12 14.64 -1.93 15.06
N HIS A 13 15.38 -2.76 15.79
CA HIS A 13 15.00 -4.16 16.00
C HIS A 13 13.90 -4.22 17.07
N PHE A 14 12.68 -4.59 16.67
CA PHE A 14 11.56 -4.76 17.61
C PHE A 14 11.52 -6.20 18.10
N GLY A 15 11.35 -6.38 19.41
CA GLY A 15 11.24 -7.71 20.01
C GLY A 15 9.94 -8.40 19.61
N THR A 16 8.79 -7.71 19.73
CA THR A 16 7.46 -8.25 19.46
C THR A 16 6.62 -7.38 18.51
N THR A 17 5.60 -7.97 17.88
CA THR A 17 4.63 -7.25 17.04
C THR A 17 3.85 -6.20 17.83
N LYS A 18 3.60 -6.44 19.12
CA LYS A 18 3.03 -5.44 20.04
C LYS A 18 3.93 -4.20 20.21
N GLU A 19 5.24 -4.41 20.37
CA GLU A 19 6.20 -3.30 20.49
C GLU A 19 6.31 -2.51 19.19
N LEU A 20 6.34 -3.20 18.04
CA LEU A 20 6.30 -2.55 16.73
C LEU A 20 5.04 -1.67 16.59
N LEU A 21 3.85 -2.21 16.92
CA LEU A 21 2.61 -1.46 16.84
C LEU A 21 2.61 -0.22 17.74
N SER A 22 3.06 -0.37 18.99
CA SER A 22 3.17 0.73 19.94
C SER A 22 4.09 1.83 19.42
N LEU A 23 5.27 1.46 18.90
CA LEU A 23 6.19 2.45 18.36
C LEU A 23 5.55 3.23 17.22
N MET A 24 4.97 2.52 16.25
CA MET A 24 4.47 3.14 15.02
C MET A 24 3.25 4.04 15.27
N THR A 25 2.42 3.71 16.27
CA THR A 25 1.13 4.38 16.49
C THR A 25 1.10 5.33 17.68
N VAL A 26 1.83 5.03 18.75
CA VAL A 26 1.82 5.81 20.01
C VAL A 26 3.13 6.59 20.16
N ASP A 27 4.27 5.91 20.11
CA ASP A 27 5.54 6.50 20.54
C ASP A 27 6.19 7.36 19.44
N MET A 28 5.72 7.28 18.20
CA MET A 28 6.21 8.08 17.06
C MET A 28 6.27 9.59 17.36
N GLN A 29 5.33 10.09 18.16
CA GLN A 29 5.27 11.50 18.52
C GLN A 29 6.50 11.95 19.33
N ASN A 30 7.12 11.04 20.07
CA ASN A 30 8.32 11.31 20.85
C ASN A 30 9.57 11.51 19.98
N TYR A 31 9.52 11.10 18.70
CA TYR A 31 10.65 11.16 17.78
C TYR A 31 10.49 12.21 16.67
N ARG A 32 9.50 13.12 16.77
CA ARG A 32 9.26 14.20 15.78
C ARG A 32 10.50 15.06 15.50
N PHE A 33 11.40 15.22 16.47
CA PHE A 33 12.64 16.00 16.30
C PHE A 33 13.63 15.37 15.30
N LEU A 34 13.42 14.10 14.93
CA LEU A 34 14.16 13.40 13.88
C LEU A 34 13.45 13.49 12.52
N ASP A 35 12.45 14.35 12.38
CA ASP A 35 11.52 14.41 11.23
C ASP A 35 10.80 13.08 10.95
N TRP A 36 10.62 12.25 11.99
CA TRP A 36 9.88 11.00 11.89
C TRP A 36 8.38 11.26 11.84
N SER A 37 7.68 10.44 11.04
CA SER A 37 6.25 10.54 10.81
C SER A 37 5.63 9.15 10.85
N SER A 38 4.44 9.04 11.43
CA SER A 38 3.63 7.82 11.38
C SER A 38 3.00 7.61 10.00
N ILE A 39 3.05 8.62 9.13
CA ILE A 39 2.55 8.58 7.76
C ILE A 39 3.70 8.92 6.83
N VAL A 40 4.14 7.92 6.06
CA VAL A 40 5.24 8.06 5.12
C VAL A 40 4.87 7.34 3.84
N ASN A 41 4.91 8.07 2.72
CA ASN A 41 4.57 7.55 1.40
C ASN A 41 3.19 6.87 1.36
N SER A 42 2.15 7.64 1.63
CA SER A 42 0.76 7.21 1.55
C SER A 42 -0.13 8.38 1.13
N ASN A 43 -1.29 8.08 0.54
CA ASN A 43 -2.36 9.03 0.26
C ASN A 43 -3.25 9.31 1.48
N TYR A 44 -2.94 8.72 2.64
CA TYR A 44 -3.63 9.03 3.89
C TYR A 44 -3.07 10.30 4.53
N HIS A 45 -3.95 11.18 5.01
CA HIS A 45 -3.59 12.48 5.59
C HIS A 45 -4.15 12.69 7.02
N GLY A 46 -4.64 11.64 7.68
CA GLY A 46 -5.20 11.73 9.03
C GLY A 46 -4.19 11.47 10.15
N GLU A 47 -4.67 11.05 11.32
CA GLU A 47 -3.84 10.73 12.49
C GLU A 47 -4.28 9.45 13.23
N LYS A 48 -5.31 8.77 12.72
CA LYS A 48 -5.99 7.65 13.40
C LYS A 48 -5.13 6.38 13.45
N PHE A 49 -4.26 6.20 12.47
CA PHE A 49 -3.41 5.03 12.30
C PHE A 49 -2.09 5.42 11.62
N ALA A 50 -1.10 4.52 11.70
CA ALA A 50 0.18 4.67 11.05
C ALA A 50 0.19 3.94 9.69
N VAL A 51 0.84 4.54 8.70
CA VAL A 51 0.92 3.98 7.36
C VAL A 51 2.25 4.27 6.69
N TYR A 52 2.82 3.23 6.07
CA TYR A 52 4.08 3.28 5.34
C TYR A 52 3.94 2.67 3.94
N ASN A 53 4.38 3.39 2.92
CA ASN A 53 4.47 2.89 1.53
C ASN A 53 3.21 2.13 1.08
N SER A 54 2.04 2.69 1.38
CA SER A 54 0.77 2.00 1.21
C SER A 54 -0.30 2.94 0.67
N TYR A 55 -1.16 2.38 -0.18
CA TYR A 55 -2.34 3.07 -0.70
C TYR A 55 -3.57 2.69 0.12
N ILE A 56 -4.40 3.68 0.45
CA ILE A 56 -5.66 3.51 1.19
C ILE A 56 -6.80 4.06 0.33
N ASP A 57 -7.66 3.19 -0.16
CA ASP A 57 -8.87 3.61 -0.89
C ASP A 57 -9.80 4.44 0.00
N LYS A 58 -10.48 5.43 -0.59
CA LYS A 58 -11.37 6.35 0.12
C LYS A 58 -12.56 5.67 0.81
N TYR A 59 -12.95 4.48 0.37
CA TYR A 59 -14.03 3.70 0.97
C TYR A 59 -13.53 2.63 1.94
N ALA A 60 -12.21 2.50 2.14
CA ALA A 60 -11.65 1.63 3.16
C ALA A 60 -11.87 2.23 4.56
N VAL A 61 -12.23 1.39 5.52
CA VAL A 61 -12.42 1.79 6.93
C VAL A 61 -11.33 1.14 7.77
N ILE A 62 -10.39 1.96 8.23
CA ILE A 62 -9.28 1.51 9.08
C ILE A 62 -9.56 1.87 10.54
N GLY A 63 -9.42 0.89 11.42
CA GLY A 63 -9.50 1.04 12.87
C GLY A 63 -8.43 1.97 13.44
N LYS A 64 -8.59 2.40 14.69
CA LYS A 64 -7.57 3.20 15.37
C LYS A 64 -6.34 2.35 15.69
N ASN A 65 -5.20 3.02 15.82
CA ASN A 65 -3.93 2.40 16.19
C ASN A 65 -3.56 1.20 15.30
N CYS A 66 -3.96 1.21 14.03
CA CYS A 66 -3.45 0.24 13.07
C CYS A 66 -2.07 0.67 12.57
N TYR A 67 -1.29 -0.32 12.13
CA TYR A 67 -0.09 -0.07 11.34
C TYR A 67 -0.20 -0.78 10.00
N ILE A 68 -0.19 -0.01 8.91
CA ILE A 68 -0.30 -0.52 7.54
C ILE A 68 1.02 -0.27 6.82
N GLU A 69 1.68 -1.31 6.34
CA GLU A 69 2.94 -1.16 5.60
C GLU A 69 2.95 -1.97 4.30
N ASP A 70 3.61 -1.43 3.27
CA ASP A 70 3.81 -2.10 1.99
C ASP A 70 2.54 -2.80 1.47
N SER A 71 1.39 -2.12 1.57
CA SER A 71 0.09 -2.71 1.31
C SER A 71 -0.77 -1.84 0.39
N ASN A 72 -1.64 -2.51 -0.37
CA ASN A 72 -2.62 -1.86 -1.23
C ASN A 72 -4.01 -2.15 -0.69
N ILE A 73 -4.58 -1.19 0.04
CA ILE A 73 -5.90 -1.32 0.66
C ILE A 73 -6.92 -0.72 -0.29
N LEU A 74 -7.75 -1.57 -0.87
CA LEU A 74 -8.68 -1.21 -1.93
C LEU A 74 -10.12 -1.10 -1.40
N GLU A 75 -11.09 -1.03 -2.30
CA GLU A 75 -12.46 -0.75 -1.93
C GLU A 75 -13.09 -1.81 -1.00
N SER A 76 -14.03 -1.34 -0.20
CA SER A 76 -14.83 -2.14 0.75
C SER A 76 -13.98 -3.00 1.70
N VAL A 77 -12.79 -2.52 2.06
CA VAL A 77 -11.96 -3.14 3.10
C VAL A 77 -12.30 -2.53 4.47
N VAL A 78 -12.43 -3.38 5.48
CA VAL A 78 -12.53 -2.98 6.87
C VAL A 78 -11.37 -3.62 7.66
N VAL A 79 -10.62 -2.83 8.40
CA VAL A 79 -9.55 -3.32 9.29
C VAL A 79 -9.90 -2.97 10.73
N GLY A 80 -10.03 -3.98 11.58
CA GLY A 80 -10.26 -3.81 13.02
C GLY A 80 -9.11 -3.07 13.71
N GLU A 81 -9.41 -2.50 14.88
CA GLU A 81 -8.46 -1.68 15.64
C GLU A 81 -7.25 -2.48 16.12
N ASP A 82 -6.16 -1.76 16.41
CA ASP A 82 -4.92 -2.32 16.96
C ASP A 82 -4.33 -3.46 16.08
N SER A 83 -4.51 -3.41 14.76
CA SER A 83 -4.06 -4.44 13.81
C SER A 83 -2.84 -4.00 12.99
N ILE A 84 -2.05 -4.98 12.53
CA ILE A 84 -0.90 -4.78 11.62
C ILE A 84 -1.21 -5.43 10.29
N ILE A 85 -1.12 -4.68 9.20
CA ILE A 85 -1.31 -5.17 7.84
C ILE A 85 -0.02 -4.93 7.06
N SER A 86 0.57 -5.99 6.51
CA SER A 86 1.90 -5.90 5.89
C SER A 86 2.00 -6.74 4.62
N GLY A 87 2.57 -6.15 3.56
CA GLY A 87 2.93 -6.87 2.33
C GLY A 87 1.74 -7.44 1.55
N ILE A 88 0.56 -6.82 1.60
CA ILE A 88 -0.69 -7.44 1.11
C ILE A 88 -1.56 -6.50 0.28
N THR A 89 -2.33 -7.07 -0.65
CA THR A 89 -3.44 -6.38 -1.30
C THR A 89 -4.74 -6.87 -0.69
N LEU A 90 -5.55 -5.94 -0.16
CA LEU A 90 -6.88 -6.24 0.39
C LEU A 90 -7.95 -5.60 -0.47
N ARG A 91 -9.04 -6.33 -0.74
CA ARG A 91 -10.21 -5.86 -1.48
C ARG A 91 -11.44 -6.63 -0.99
N ASN A 92 -12.55 -5.95 -0.70
CA ASN A 92 -13.82 -6.59 -0.32
C ASN A 92 -13.70 -7.60 0.84
N VAL A 93 -12.92 -7.28 1.87
CA VAL A 93 -12.67 -8.16 3.03
C VAL A 93 -12.71 -7.39 4.34
N SER A 94 -13.01 -8.09 5.43
CA SER A 94 -12.97 -7.56 6.79
C SER A 94 -11.91 -8.28 7.61
N VAL A 95 -10.93 -7.55 8.10
CA VAL A 95 -9.88 -8.05 9.00
C VAL A 95 -10.30 -7.77 10.46
N PRO A 96 -10.25 -8.77 11.36
CA PRO A 96 -10.58 -8.56 12.78
C PRO A 96 -9.60 -7.60 13.49
N GLU A 97 -9.98 -7.20 14.72
CA GLU A 97 -9.11 -6.39 15.60
C GLU A 97 -7.95 -7.21 16.19
N LYS A 98 -6.86 -6.51 16.53
CA LYS A 98 -5.68 -7.08 17.20
C LYS A 98 -5.03 -8.22 16.42
N ILE A 99 -5.09 -8.13 15.09
CA ILE A 99 -4.55 -9.14 14.17
C ILE A 99 -3.31 -8.60 13.46
N VAL A 100 -2.32 -9.46 13.30
CA VAL A 100 -1.27 -9.30 12.29
C VAL A 100 -1.71 -10.08 11.06
N LEU A 101 -1.82 -9.41 9.92
CA LEU A 101 -2.08 -10.02 8.62
C LEU A 101 -0.91 -9.70 7.69
N HIS A 102 -0.19 -10.74 7.28
CA HIS A 102 1.07 -10.58 6.55
C HIS A 102 1.10 -11.45 5.28
N GLY A 103 1.15 -10.82 4.12
CA GLY A 103 1.28 -11.49 2.83
C GLY A 103 2.74 -11.82 2.49
N LEU A 104 2.96 -12.97 1.87
CA LEU A 104 4.26 -13.36 1.32
C LEU A 104 4.09 -14.01 -0.05
N LYS A 105 4.99 -13.66 -0.97
CA LYS A 105 5.25 -14.42 -2.18
C LYS A 105 6.34 -15.44 -1.88
N LEU A 106 6.13 -16.68 -2.30
CA LEU A 106 7.08 -17.78 -2.15
C LEU A 106 7.93 -17.94 -3.42
N LYS A 107 9.09 -18.59 -3.30
CA LYS A 107 10.03 -18.83 -4.41
C LYS A 107 9.48 -19.66 -5.56
N ASP A 108 8.42 -20.42 -5.30
CA ASP A 108 7.71 -21.23 -6.30
C ASP A 108 6.55 -20.46 -6.96
N GLU A 109 6.55 -19.13 -6.85
CA GLU A 109 5.54 -18.21 -7.39
C GLU A 109 4.16 -18.25 -6.73
N ARG A 110 3.97 -19.13 -5.72
CA ARG A 110 2.74 -19.19 -4.92
C ARG A 110 2.78 -18.15 -3.78
N TYR A 111 1.68 -18.07 -3.03
CA TYR A 111 1.46 -17.07 -2.01
C TYR A 111 0.98 -17.70 -0.71
N VAL A 112 1.31 -17.05 0.41
CA VAL A 112 0.75 -17.37 1.72
C VAL A 112 0.37 -16.08 2.44
N CYS A 113 -0.76 -16.11 3.14
CA CYS A 113 -1.17 -15.04 4.04
C CYS A 113 -1.14 -15.56 5.47
N ARG A 114 -0.36 -14.93 6.33
CA ARG A 114 -0.16 -15.34 7.72
C ARG A 114 -1.03 -14.48 8.62
N MET A 115 -1.75 -15.12 9.55
CA MET A 115 -2.63 -14.42 10.48
C MET A 115 -2.45 -14.93 11.91
N TYR A 116 -2.13 -14.05 12.84
CA TYR A 116 -1.99 -14.34 14.27
C TYR A 116 -2.32 -13.06 15.07
N ARG A 117 -2.53 -13.16 16.38
CA ARG A 117 -2.82 -11.95 17.17
C ARG A 117 -1.57 -11.10 17.32
N VAL A 118 -1.73 -9.78 17.43
CA VAL A 118 -0.64 -8.86 17.78
C VAL A 118 0.02 -9.24 19.12
N GLY A 119 -0.72 -9.89 20.01
CA GLY A 119 -0.19 -10.40 21.27
C GLY A 119 0.32 -11.85 21.25
N ASP A 120 0.20 -12.57 20.13
CA ASP A 120 0.69 -13.95 20.06
C ASP A 120 2.23 -13.95 19.96
N ASN A 121 2.87 -14.83 20.73
CA ASN A 121 4.31 -15.04 20.70
C ASN A 121 4.61 -16.27 19.83
N PRO A 122 5.36 -16.14 18.71
CA PRO A 122 5.72 -17.27 17.86
C PRO A 122 6.40 -18.44 18.58
N LYS A 123 7.06 -18.18 19.72
CA LYS A 123 7.74 -19.21 20.51
C LYS A 123 6.82 -20.00 21.45
N GLU A 124 5.56 -19.59 21.59
CA GLU A 124 4.58 -20.25 22.44
C GLU A 124 3.68 -21.20 21.64
N CYS A 125 3.16 -22.22 22.29
CA CYS A 125 2.21 -23.18 21.70
C CYS A 125 0.78 -22.61 21.72
N ARG A 126 0.59 -21.39 21.21
CA ARG A 126 -0.71 -20.71 21.23
C ARG A 126 -0.93 -19.91 19.96
N TRP A 127 -2.14 -19.99 19.40
CA TRP A 127 -2.56 -19.25 18.22
C TRP A 127 -4.02 -18.84 18.32
N MET A 128 -4.32 -17.54 18.22
CA MET A 128 -5.72 -17.05 18.26
C MET A 128 -6.51 -17.52 19.49
N ASN A 129 -5.86 -17.60 20.66
CA ASN A 129 -6.39 -18.17 21.91
C ASN A 129 -6.65 -19.68 21.92
N LYS A 130 -6.17 -20.41 20.91
CA LYS A 130 -6.17 -21.88 20.88
C LYS A 130 -4.81 -22.39 21.31
N GLU A 131 -4.81 -23.44 22.13
CA GLU A 131 -3.60 -24.21 22.44
C GLU A 131 -3.16 -24.99 21.19
N LEU A 132 -1.85 -25.08 20.99
CA LEU A 132 -1.20 -25.87 19.96
C LEU A 132 -0.40 -27.01 20.62
N ASP A 133 -0.14 -28.06 19.86
CA ASP A 133 0.73 -29.18 20.22
C ASP A 133 2.23 -28.87 20.05
N GLU A 134 2.56 -27.83 19.29
CA GLU A 134 3.91 -27.31 19.08
C GLU A 134 3.89 -25.77 18.92
N PRO A 135 5.05 -25.08 19.00
CA PRO A 135 5.09 -23.62 18.90
C PRO A 135 4.48 -23.07 17.61
N LEU A 136 3.84 -21.90 17.69
CA LEU A 136 3.29 -21.17 16.53
C LEU A 136 4.34 -20.97 15.41
N TRP A 137 5.62 -20.85 15.77
CA TRP A 137 6.73 -20.74 14.82
C TRP A 137 6.84 -21.94 13.89
N THR A 138 6.63 -23.16 14.39
CA THR A 138 6.85 -24.41 13.65
C THR A 138 5.56 -25.07 13.19
N LYS A 139 4.42 -24.80 13.83
CA LYS A 139 3.14 -25.38 13.44
C LYS A 139 2.74 -24.96 12.02
N PRO A 140 2.49 -25.90 11.08
CA PRO A 140 1.91 -25.57 9.78
C PRO A 140 0.44 -25.17 9.95
N LEU A 141 0.14 -23.90 9.68
CA LEU A 141 -1.20 -23.31 9.91
C LEU A 141 -1.73 -22.53 8.72
N PHE A 142 -0.85 -22.06 7.83
CA PHE A 142 -1.21 -21.10 6.80
C PHE A 142 -1.27 -21.77 5.44
N LYS A 143 -2.39 -21.64 4.74
CA LYS A 143 -2.60 -22.27 3.44
C LYS A 143 -1.77 -21.58 2.36
N ILE A 144 -1.11 -22.39 1.53
CA ILE A 144 -0.46 -21.92 0.30
C ILE A 144 -1.50 -21.84 -0.81
N CYS A 145 -1.49 -20.74 -1.57
CA CYS A 145 -2.44 -20.48 -2.64
C CYS A 145 -1.74 -19.95 -3.89
N GLU A 146 -2.39 -20.07 -5.05
CA GLU A 146 -1.85 -19.62 -6.35
C GLU A 146 -1.85 -18.09 -6.50
N SER A 147 -2.62 -17.38 -5.68
CA SER A 147 -2.70 -15.91 -5.71
C SER A 147 -2.73 -15.31 -4.31
N MET A 148 -2.28 -14.05 -4.19
CA MET A 148 -2.38 -13.30 -2.94
C MET A 148 -3.84 -13.16 -2.50
N GLU A 149 -4.77 -12.91 -3.43
CA GLU A 149 -6.19 -12.75 -3.11
C GLU A 149 -6.79 -14.02 -2.50
N ASP A 150 -6.47 -15.19 -3.07
CA ASP A 150 -6.92 -16.48 -2.53
C ASP A 150 -6.29 -16.77 -1.18
N ALA A 151 -5.00 -16.44 -1.00
CA ALA A 151 -4.32 -16.57 0.28
C ALA A 151 -5.00 -15.73 1.38
N VAL A 152 -5.36 -14.48 1.09
CA VAL A 152 -6.11 -13.61 2.03
C VAL A 152 -7.45 -14.24 2.40
N LYS A 153 -8.24 -14.64 1.39
CA LYS A 153 -9.58 -15.20 1.60
C LYS A 153 -9.52 -16.49 2.42
N ALA A 154 -8.62 -17.40 2.07
CA ALA A 154 -8.41 -18.64 2.81
C ALA A 154 -8.06 -18.36 4.28
N THR A 155 -7.10 -17.46 4.51
CA THR A 155 -6.65 -17.11 5.85
C THR A 155 -7.75 -16.47 6.70
N LEU A 156 -8.53 -15.53 6.14
CA LEU A 156 -9.66 -14.91 6.86
C LEU A 156 -10.82 -15.88 7.11
N ALA A 157 -10.98 -16.90 6.26
CA ALA A 157 -11.95 -17.97 6.42
C ALA A 157 -11.49 -19.07 7.39
N TYR A 158 -10.25 -19.00 7.90
CA TYR A 158 -9.59 -20.09 8.64
C TYR A 158 -9.58 -21.42 7.86
N ASP A 159 -9.48 -21.34 6.53
CA ASP A 159 -9.42 -22.50 5.64
C ASP A 159 -8.05 -23.18 5.79
N SER A 160 -8.08 -24.42 6.26
CA SER A 160 -6.91 -25.26 6.48
C SER A 160 -6.87 -26.47 5.54
N ASP A 161 -7.70 -26.51 4.49
CA ASP A 161 -7.68 -27.60 3.51
C ASP A 161 -6.56 -27.42 2.49
N GLY A 162 -5.79 -28.48 2.22
CA GLY A 162 -4.65 -28.46 1.30
C GLY A 162 -3.28 -28.29 1.96
N GLU A 163 -2.33 -27.75 1.20
CA GLU A 163 -0.94 -27.59 1.65
C GLU A 163 -0.82 -26.42 2.63
N LEU A 164 -0.32 -26.72 3.84
CA LEU A 164 -0.09 -25.74 4.90
C LEU A 164 1.40 -25.52 5.12
N ILE A 165 1.75 -24.30 5.53
CA ILE A 165 3.10 -23.89 5.86
C ILE A 165 3.16 -23.19 7.22
N SER A 166 4.29 -23.31 7.90
CA SER A 166 4.55 -22.68 9.21
C SER A 166 5.07 -21.25 9.06
N LEU A 167 5.12 -20.48 10.15
CA LEU A 167 5.79 -19.17 10.14
C LEU A 167 7.27 -19.29 9.75
N LYS A 168 7.94 -20.32 10.27
CA LYS A 168 9.35 -20.62 10.00
C LYS A 168 9.57 -20.93 8.52
N ASP A 169 8.85 -21.91 8.00
CA ASP A 169 9.12 -22.42 6.65
C ASP A 169 8.68 -21.41 5.59
N SER A 170 7.61 -20.64 5.84
CA SER A 170 7.22 -19.53 4.95
C SER A 170 8.26 -18.41 4.90
N PHE A 171 8.96 -18.15 6.00
CA PHE A 171 10.06 -17.19 6.02
C PHE A 171 11.26 -17.69 5.21
N GLU A 172 11.60 -18.97 5.31
CA GLU A 172 12.69 -19.59 4.55
C GLU A 172 12.36 -19.70 3.04
N ALA A 173 11.08 -19.95 2.71
CA ALA A 173 10.57 -20.07 1.36
C ALA A 173 10.22 -18.72 0.69
N ALA A 174 10.26 -17.60 1.42
CA ALA A 174 9.93 -16.29 0.89
C ALA A 174 10.83 -15.87 -0.28
N ASP A 175 10.22 -15.31 -1.33
CA ASP A 175 10.93 -14.70 -2.44
C ASP A 175 11.38 -13.27 -2.06
N VAL A 176 12.57 -13.19 -1.49
CA VAL A 176 13.19 -11.90 -1.11
C VAL A 176 13.47 -11.00 -2.32
N THR A 177 13.57 -11.55 -3.53
CA THR A 177 13.83 -10.77 -4.74
C THR A 177 12.58 -10.02 -5.20
N ALA A 178 11.39 -10.46 -4.79
CA ALA A 178 10.13 -9.81 -5.09
C ALA A 178 9.79 -8.62 -4.16
N ILE A 179 10.46 -8.50 -3.00
CA ILE A 179 10.17 -7.45 -2.01
C ILE A 179 10.40 -6.05 -2.58
N LEU A 180 11.60 -5.77 -3.12
CA LEU A 180 11.91 -4.45 -3.68
C LEU A 180 11.02 -4.09 -4.89
N PRO A 181 10.79 -4.99 -5.87
CA PRO A 181 9.81 -4.75 -6.92
C PRO A 181 8.41 -4.40 -6.41
N TRP A 182 7.93 -5.11 -5.38
CA TRP A 182 6.63 -4.85 -4.75
C TRP A 182 6.58 -3.46 -4.12
N GLN A 183 7.55 -3.14 -3.26
CA GLN A 183 7.65 -1.85 -2.60
C GLN A 183 7.74 -0.70 -3.61
N ASN A 184 8.55 -0.86 -4.66
CA ASN A 184 8.69 0.14 -5.71
C ASN A 184 7.39 0.33 -6.51
N LYS A 185 6.65 -0.75 -6.79
CA LYS A 185 5.34 -0.68 -7.47
C LYS A 185 4.32 0.08 -6.62
N LEU A 186 4.29 -0.16 -5.31
CA LEU A 186 3.42 0.58 -4.38
C LEU A 186 3.80 2.05 -4.29
N ASN A 187 5.09 2.35 -4.16
CA ASN A 187 5.61 3.70 -4.16
C ASN A 187 5.18 4.47 -5.42
N ASP A 188 5.34 3.87 -6.59
CA ASP A 188 4.90 4.48 -7.85
C ASP A 188 3.39 4.70 -7.89
N LYS A 189 2.58 3.77 -7.36
CA LYS A 189 1.12 3.95 -7.27
C LYS A 189 0.78 5.12 -6.35
N VAL A 190 1.35 5.18 -5.15
CA VAL A 190 1.08 6.27 -4.20
C VAL A 190 1.44 7.63 -4.80
N ILE A 191 2.60 7.73 -5.46
CA ILE A 191 3.02 8.95 -6.17
C ILE A 191 2.00 9.34 -7.25
N ALA A 192 1.59 8.39 -8.09
CA ALA A 192 0.62 8.65 -9.16
C ALA A 192 -0.73 9.14 -8.60
N GLU A 193 -1.23 8.48 -7.58
CA GLU A 193 -2.50 8.84 -6.91
C GLU A 193 -2.41 10.21 -6.23
N THR A 194 -1.27 10.53 -5.60
CA THR A 194 -1.04 11.85 -5.00
C THR A 194 -1.04 12.96 -6.06
N ILE A 195 -0.51 12.69 -7.25
CA ILE A 195 -0.56 13.64 -8.37
C ILE A 195 -1.99 13.82 -8.86
N LEU A 196 -2.76 12.73 -8.99
CA LEU A 196 -4.18 12.79 -9.38
C LEU A 196 -5.00 13.58 -8.35
N GLU A 197 -4.80 13.33 -7.06
CA GLU A 197 -5.46 14.08 -5.99
C GLU A 197 -5.07 15.58 -6.02
N SER A 198 -3.82 15.90 -6.32
CA SER A 198 -3.37 17.29 -6.47
C SER A 198 -4.06 17.99 -7.65
N ILE A 199 -4.28 17.27 -8.76
CA ILE A 199 -5.04 17.75 -9.93
C ILE A 199 -6.48 18.03 -9.55
N ASP A 200 -7.12 17.09 -8.84
CA ASP A 200 -8.52 17.15 -8.42
C ASP A 200 -8.74 18.31 -7.42
N ASN A 201 -7.77 18.53 -6.52
CA ASN A 201 -7.74 19.66 -5.58
C ASN A 201 -7.27 21.00 -6.20
N ARG A 202 -6.99 21.03 -7.51
CA ARG A 202 -6.58 22.22 -8.27
C ARG A 202 -5.35 22.93 -7.70
N LEU A 203 -4.38 22.17 -7.20
CA LEU A 203 -3.05 22.71 -6.90
C LEU A 203 -2.41 23.28 -8.17
N SER A 204 -1.36 24.08 -8.05
CA SER A 204 -0.61 24.50 -9.24
C SER A 204 0.37 23.41 -9.68
N ALA A 205 0.63 23.28 -10.97
CA ALA A 205 1.62 22.33 -11.47
C ALA A 205 3.01 22.59 -10.86
N ASP A 206 3.37 23.86 -10.66
CA ASP A 206 4.65 24.27 -10.04
C ASP A 206 4.78 23.77 -8.60
N GLU A 207 3.70 23.69 -7.83
CA GLU A 207 3.71 23.11 -6.48
C GLU A 207 3.95 21.60 -6.52
N VAL A 208 3.28 20.89 -7.44
CA VAL A 208 3.45 19.44 -7.58
C VAL A 208 4.85 19.08 -8.08
N ILE A 209 5.42 19.85 -9.01
CA ILE A 209 6.80 19.65 -9.51
C ILE A 209 7.82 19.80 -8.37
N LYS A 210 7.61 20.73 -7.43
CA LYS A 210 8.50 20.89 -6.26
C LYS A 210 8.51 19.67 -5.34
N LEU A 211 7.44 18.87 -5.34
CA LEU A 211 7.39 17.60 -4.59
C LEU A 211 8.26 16.53 -5.26
N TYR A 212 8.41 16.58 -6.58
CA TYR A 212 9.15 15.59 -7.39
C TYR A 212 10.26 16.25 -8.22
N PRO A 213 11.29 16.84 -7.58
CA PRO A 213 12.32 17.62 -8.27
C PRO A 213 13.18 16.80 -9.25
N ASN A 214 13.22 15.48 -9.09
CA ASN A 214 13.93 14.55 -9.97
C ASN A 214 13.00 13.90 -11.00
N GLY A 215 11.77 14.41 -11.14
CA GLY A 215 10.72 13.81 -11.93
C GLY A 215 10.11 12.56 -11.29
N VAL A 216 9.35 11.82 -12.09
CA VAL A 216 8.66 10.58 -11.69
C VAL A 216 9.09 9.41 -12.56
N SER A 217 8.89 8.18 -12.07
CA SER A 217 9.26 6.99 -12.83
C SER A 217 8.37 6.80 -14.08
N GLU A 218 8.87 6.06 -15.08
CA GLU A 218 8.07 5.69 -16.27
C GLU A 218 6.81 4.89 -15.89
N ARG A 219 6.82 4.17 -14.75
CA ARG A 219 5.63 3.46 -14.24
C ARG A 219 4.56 4.43 -13.75
N VAL A 220 4.94 5.50 -13.05
CA VAL A 220 4.02 6.59 -12.66
C VAL A 220 3.39 7.21 -13.90
N LYS A 221 4.20 7.54 -14.93
CA LYS A 221 3.70 8.07 -16.20
C LYS A 221 2.66 7.17 -16.84
N ARG A 222 2.98 5.88 -17.01
CA ARG A 222 2.05 4.90 -17.61
C ARG A 222 0.76 4.81 -16.82
N TYR A 223 0.83 4.88 -15.49
CA TYR A 223 -0.34 4.90 -14.63
C TYR A 223 -1.21 6.13 -14.89
N LEU A 224 -0.61 7.33 -14.90
CA LEU A 224 -1.33 8.57 -15.17
C LEU A 224 -2.00 8.57 -16.56
N LEU A 225 -1.29 8.09 -17.59
CA LEU A 225 -1.85 7.96 -18.93
C LEU A 225 -3.01 6.95 -18.98
N PHE A 226 -2.86 5.81 -18.31
CA PHE A 226 -3.93 4.82 -18.19
C PHE A 226 -5.19 5.39 -17.52
N GLU A 227 -5.04 6.22 -16.48
CA GLU A 227 -6.18 6.90 -15.87
C GLU A 227 -6.78 7.99 -16.79
N ALA A 228 -5.95 8.71 -17.56
CA ALA A 228 -6.41 9.70 -18.53
C ALA A 228 -7.22 9.07 -19.67
N ASP A 229 -6.82 7.88 -20.14
CA ASP A 229 -7.48 7.18 -21.25
C ASP A 229 -8.89 6.68 -20.90
N LYS A 230 -9.21 6.55 -19.61
CA LYS A 230 -10.56 6.20 -19.12
C LYS A 230 -11.54 7.37 -19.11
N LEU A 231 -11.05 8.60 -19.21
CA LEU A 231 -11.87 9.82 -19.07
C LEU A 231 -12.57 10.16 -20.38
N ASN A 232 -13.86 10.46 -20.28
CA ASN A 232 -14.71 10.83 -21.40
C ASN A 232 -14.56 12.31 -21.76
N GLU A 233 -14.16 12.57 -23.02
CA GLU A 233 -13.95 13.93 -23.54
C GLU A 233 -15.24 14.72 -23.73
N ASN A 234 -16.39 14.05 -23.81
CA ASN A 234 -17.69 14.70 -23.92
C ASN A 234 -18.24 15.17 -22.56
N ASN A 235 -17.66 14.71 -21.45
CA ASN A 235 -17.97 15.19 -20.12
C ASN A 235 -16.97 16.29 -19.73
N LEU A 236 -17.44 17.52 -19.53
CA LEU A 236 -16.58 18.67 -19.26
C LEU A 236 -15.65 18.49 -18.04
N GLU A 237 -16.13 17.82 -16.99
CA GLU A 237 -15.34 17.58 -15.77
C GLU A 237 -14.21 16.58 -16.05
N GLU A 238 -14.55 15.46 -16.70
CA GLU A 238 -13.59 14.42 -17.07
C GLU A 238 -12.59 14.92 -18.13
N PHE A 239 -13.06 15.68 -19.11
CA PHE A 239 -12.23 16.38 -20.09
C PHE A 239 -11.24 17.32 -19.40
N SER A 240 -11.71 18.17 -18.46
CA SER A 240 -10.84 19.09 -17.71
C SER A 240 -9.79 18.33 -16.89
N ARG A 241 -10.17 17.20 -16.31
CA ARG A 241 -9.24 16.33 -15.58
C ARG A 241 -8.20 15.71 -16.52
N LYS A 242 -8.62 15.21 -17.69
CA LYS A 242 -7.75 14.60 -18.71
C LYS A 242 -6.66 15.55 -19.19
N ILE A 243 -7.01 16.78 -19.57
CA ILE A 243 -6.04 17.79 -20.01
C ILE A 243 -5.04 18.15 -18.89
N ARG A 244 -5.48 18.18 -17.63
CA ARG A 244 -4.60 18.44 -16.49
C ARG A 244 -3.62 17.29 -16.27
N ILE A 245 -4.05 16.04 -16.42
CA ILE A 245 -3.15 14.89 -16.33
C ILE A 245 -2.04 15.00 -17.39
N TYR A 246 -2.38 15.30 -18.64
CA TYR A 246 -1.38 15.50 -19.70
C TYR A 246 -0.46 16.69 -19.42
N TYR A 247 -1.00 17.82 -18.96
CA TYR A 247 -0.20 19.00 -18.63
C TYR A 247 0.78 18.71 -17.48
N TYR A 248 0.32 18.14 -16.37
CA TYR A 248 1.16 17.80 -15.22
C TYR A 248 2.22 16.76 -15.60
N GLY A 249 1.82 15.71 -16.31
CA GLY A 249 2.73 14.71 -16.84
C GLY A 249 3.83 15.33 -17.72
N SER A 250 3.48 16.30 -18.57
CA SER A 250 4.47 16.99 -19.43
C SER A 250 5.54 17.73 -18.63
N LYS A 251 5.19 18.25 -17.46
CA LYS A 251 6.11 19.01 -16.60
C LYS A 251 6.94 18.13 -15.65
N LEU A 252 6.46 16.94 -15.33
CA LEU A 252 7.13 16.02 -14.41
C LEU A 252 8.14 15.10 -15.08
N ILE A 253 8.07 14.95 -16.41
CA ILE A 253 8.79 13.89 -17.15
C ILE A 253 9.74 14.47 -18.22
N ASP A 254 9.70 15.79 -18.44
CA ASP A 254 10.57 16.61 -19.32
C ASP A 254 10.79 16.10 -20.76
N ASN A 255 10.10 15.04 -21.24
CA ASN A 255 10.56 14.39 -22.48
C ASN A 255 9.57 13.54 -23.31
N ASP A 256 8.28 13.86 -23.42
CA ASP A 256 7.36 12.92 -24.12
C ASP A 256 6.12 13.49 -24.84
N ASN A 257 6.22 14.64 -25.51
CA ASN A 257 5.12 15.16 -26.36
C ASN A 257 3.75 15.26 -25.62
N LEU A 258 3.72 15.19 -24.29
CA LEU A 258 2.49 15.22 -23.49
C LEU A 258 1.86 16.61 -23.52
N SER A 259 2.68 17.64 -23.73
CA SER A 259 2.18 18.97 -24.06
C SER A 259 1.40 18.95 -25.38
N ASN A 260 1.89 18.24 -26.41
CA ASN A 260 1.17 18.11 -27.68
C ASN A 260 -0.12 17.34 -27.47
N LYS A 261 -0.11 16.20 -26.75
CA LYS A 261 -1.36 15.49 -26.41
C LYS A 261 -2.38 16.39 -25.71
N CYS A 262 -1.94 17.22 -24.75
CA CYS A 262 -2.80 18.20 -24.09
C CYS A 262 -3.44 19.17 -25.10
N PHE A 263 -2.63 19.75 -25.99
CA PHE A 263 -3.12 20.69 -27.00
C PHE A 263 -3.99 20.01 -28.06
N ASP A 264 -3.62 18.82 -28.53
CA ASP A 264 -4.37 18.01 -29.51
C ASP A 264 -5.76 17.68 -28.95
N THR A 265 -5.84 17.17 -27.71
CA THR A 265 -7.13 16.89 -27.04
C THR A 265 -8.01 18.14 -26.91
N ILE A 266 -7.41 19.31 -26.65
CA ILE A 266 -8.16 20.59 -26.62
C ILE A 266 -8.67 20.94 -28.02
N CYS A 267 -7.81 20.85 -29.04
CA CYS A 267 -8.17 21.15 -30.42
C CYS A 267 -9.30 20.25 -30.92
N ASP A 268 -9.18 18.93 -30.73
CA ASP A 268 -10.16 17.95 -31.19
C ASP A 268 -11.54 18.19 -30.55
N SER A 269 -11.58 18.50 -29.26
CA SER A 269 -12.84 18.82 -28.54
C SER A 269 -13.53 20.08 -29.09
N VAL A 270 -12.76 21.14 -29.35
CA VAL A 270 -13.27 22.41 -29.92
C VAL A 270 -13.75 22.23 -31.36
N LEU A 271 -13.06 21.40 -32.15
CA LEU A 271 -13.43 21.12 -33.54
C LEU A 271 -14.66 20.21 -33.65
N ALA A 272 -14.86 19.28 -32.71
CA ALA A 272 -16.03 18.39 -32.67
C ALA A 272 -17.34 19.10 -32.26
N THR A 273 -17.26 20.32 -31.72
CA THR A 273 -18.43 21.14 -31.35
C THR A 273 -18.88 22.13 -32.45
N GLN A 274 -18.23 22.12 -33.61
CA GLN A 274 -18.65 22.85 -34.84
C GLN A 274 -19.44 21.95 -35.79
#